data_AF-A0A162LRH7-F1
#
_entry.id   AF-A0A162LRH7-F1
#
_cell.length_a   1.000
_cell.length_b   1.000
_cell.length_c   1.000
_cell.angle_alpha   90.00
_cell.angle_beta   90.00
_cell.angle_gamma   90.00
#
_symmetry.space_group_name_H-M   'P 1'
#
loop_
_entity.id
_entity.type
_entity.pdbx_description
1 polymer ?
#
loop_
_entity_poly.entity_id
_entity_poly.type
_entity_poly.pdbx_seq_one_letter_code
_entity_poly.pdbx_strand_id
1 'polypeptide(L)'
;MERSQPASSNLMETHNRLIAAILTHYRTLMMLATVQAENDDENPTPEAIAVAGISMKQEFDGLYSSVKELITLSRKIKELWVFGALGQQDPSRAAREVRTERDVAAVAELLNGIEAARMRALAEGHGGAWEPLRKEDVQALQALAGKQ
;
A
#
# COMPACT_ATOMS: atom_id res chain seq x y z
N MET A 1 1.62 -28.65 -5.07
CA MET A 1 0.37 -27.94 -4.76
C MET A 1 0.60 -27.10 -3.51
N GLU A 2 1.17 -25.91 -3.65
CA GLU A 2 1.09 -24.90 -2.60
C GLU A 2 -0.34 -24.36 -2.63
N ARG A 3 -1.15 -24.74 -1.63
CA ARG A 3 -2.43 -24.07 -1.40
C ARG A 3 -2.10 -22.64 -0.97
N SER A 4 -2.32 -21.67 -1.84
CA SER A 4 -2.39 -20.26 -1.47
C SER A 4 -3.44 -20.13 -0.37
N GLN A 5 -2.99 -20.09 0.88
CA GLN A 5 -3.86 -19.92 2.03
C GLN A 5 -4.59 -18.58 1.83
N PRO A 6 -5.94 -18.54 1.90
CA PRO A 6 -6.67 -17.32 1.61
C PRO A 6 -6.23 -16.24 2.60
N ALA A 7 -5.76 -15.10 2.11
CA ALA A 7 -5.27 -13.99 2.93
C ALA A 7 -6.27 -13.53 4.00
N SER A 8 -7.57 -13.81 3.80
CA SER A 8 -8.65 -13.59 4.77
C SER A 8 -8.53 -14.45 6.04
N SER A 9 -8.04 -15.68 5.94
CA SER A 9 -7.87 -16.58 7.08
C SER A 9 -6.82 -16.04 8.06
N ASN A 10 -5.71 -15.50 7.55
CA ASN A 10 -4.64 -14.90 8.35
C ASN A 10 -5.10 -13.57 8.98
N LEU A 11 -5.89 -12.76 8.24
CA LEU A 11 -6.44 -11.52 8.76
C LEU A 11 -7.37 -11.74 9.97
N MET A 12 -8.28 -12.71 9.87
CA MET A 12 -9.23 -13.01 10.96
C MET A 12 -8.52 -13.60 12.18
N GLU A 13 -7.54 -14.48 11.96
CA GLU A 13 -6.70 -15.02 13.02
C GLU A 13 -5.90 -13.92 13.72
N THR A 14 -5.30 -13.00 12.95
CA THR A 14 -4.58 -11.84 13.49
C THR A 14 -5.50 -10.91 14.28
N HIS A 15 -6.72 -10.64 13.77
CA HIS A 15 -7.72 -9.85 14.48
C HIS A 15 -8.07 -10.48 15.84
N ASN A 16 -8.39 -11.77 15.85
CA ASN A 16 -8.78 -12.46 17.08
C ASN A 16 -7.65 -12.51 18.10
N ARG A 17 -6.41 -12.73 17.64
CA ARG A 17 -5.20 -12.66 18.48
C ARG A 17 -5.05 -11.28 19.14
N LEU A 18 -5.25 -10.21 18.37
CA LEU A 18 -5.12 -8.83 18.88
C LEU A 18 -6.22 -8.47 19.88
N ILE A 19 -7.46 -8.86 19.61
CA ILE A 19 -8.57 -8.65 20.57
C ILE A 19 -8.32 -9.42 21.86
N ALA A 20 -7.88 -10.69 21.77
CA ALA A 20 -7.54 -11.47 22.94
C ALA A 20 -6.40 -10.83 23.76
N ALA A 21 -5.36 -10.32 23.09
CA ALA A 21 -4.26 -9.60 23.75
C ALA A 21 -4.75 -8.33 24.46
N ILE A 22 -5.56 -7.50 23.80
CA ILE A 22 -6.14 -6.27 24.38
C ILE A 22 -6.95 -6.60 25.64
N LEU A 23 -7.84 -7.59 25.57
CA LEU A 23 -8.67 -8.00 26.70
C LEU A 23 -7.83 -8.59 27.85
N THR A 24 -6.76 -9.31 27.52
CA THR A 24 -5.84 -9.89 28.51
C THR A 24 -5.08 -8.79 29.25
N HIS A 25 -4.46 -7.86 28.52
CA HIS A 25 -3.76 -6.72 29.12
C HIS A 25 -4.69 -5.86 29.99
N TYR A 26 -5.91 -5.59 29.52
CA TYR A 26 -6.91 -4.85 30.30
C TYR A 26 -7.29 -5.57 31.60
N ARG A 27 -7.50 -6.89 31.55
CA ARG A 27 -7.79 -7.69 32.74
C ARG A 27 -6.61 -7.65 33.73
N THR A 28 -5.38 -7.80 33.26
CA THR A 28 -4.18 -7.74 34.11
C THR A 28 -4.01 -6.37 34.73
N LEU A 29 -4.26 -5.29 33.98
CA LEU A 29 -4.25 -3.92 34.51
C LEU A 29 -5.27 -3.73 35.63
N MET A 30 -6.51 -4.20 35.44
CA MET A 30 -7.52 -4.13 36.50
C MET A 30 -7.12 -4.93 37.74
N MET A 31 -6.56 -6.13 37.55
CA MET A 31 -6.07 -6.94 38.67
C MET A 31 -4.95 -6.23 39.45
N LEU A 32 -3.96 -5.65 38.75
CA LEU A 32 -2.87 -4.91 39.39
C LEU A 32 -3.38 -3.66 40.14
N ALA A 33 -4.38 -2.97 39.58
CA ALA A 33 -5.01 -1.81 40.22
C ALA A 33 -5.84 -2.20 41.45
N THR A 34 -6.58 -3.31 41.41
CA THR A 34 -7.40 -3.75 42.55
C THR A 34 -6.56 -4.38 43.66
N VAL A 35 -5.49 -5.11 43.32
CA VAL A 35 -4.55 -5.66 44.32
C VAL A 35 -3.87 -4.54 45.12
N GLN A 36 -3.63 -3.37 44.53
CA GLN A 36 -3.14 -2.21 45.29
C GLN A 36 -4.19 -1.62 46.25
N ALA A 37 -5.49 -1.75 45.94
CA ALA A 37 -6.58 -1.21 46.75
C ALA A 37 -7.07 -2.17 47.87
N GLU A 38 -6.95 -3.49 47.67
CA GLU A 38 -7.35 -4.50 48.67
C GLU A 38 -6.34 -4.65 49.82
N ASN A 39 -5.06 -4.33 49.59
CA ASN A 39 -4.00 -4.40 50.60
C ASN A 39 -3.89 -3.15 51.48
N ASP A 40 -4.87 -2.23 51.42
CA ASP A 40 -4.86 -0.99 52.21
C ASP A 40 -5.06 -1.25 53.73
N ASP A 41 -5.48 -2.47 54.11
CA ASP A 41 -5.58 -2.92 55.51
C ASP A 41 -4.29 -3.60 56.04
N GLU A 42 -3.31 -3.93 55.18
CA GLU A 42 -2.11 -4.68 55.54
C GLU A 42 -0.86 -4.07 54.89
N ASN A 43 -0.14 -3.19 55.64
CA ASN A 43 1.09 -2.47 55.26
C ASN A 43 1.80 -3.05 54.01
N PRO A 44 1.45 -2.58 52.80
CA PRO A 44 2.03 -3.12 51.57
C PRO A 44 3.53 -2.81 51.55
N THR A 45 4.35 -3.85 51.34
CA THR A 45 5.79 -3.65 51.26
C THR A 45 6.13 -2.73 50.09
N PRO A 46 7.04 -1.74 50.26
CA PRO A 46 7.37 -0.78 49.20
C PRO A 46 7.90 -1.46 47.93
N GLU A 47 8.52 -2.64 48.06
CA GLU A 47 8.92 -3.50 46.96
C GLU A 47 7.72 -4.01 46.15
N ALA A 48 6.63 -4.44 46.81
CA ALA A 48 5.43 -4.93 46.14
C ALA A 48 4.71 -3.82 45.36
N ILE A 49 4.66 -2.60 45.91
CA ILE A 49 4.10 -1.43 45.22
C ILE A 49 4.93 -1.09 43.98
N ALA A 50 6.26 -1.09 44.10
CA ALA A 50 7.15 -0.80 42.98
C ALA A 50 7.02 -1.84 41.86
N VAL A 51 6.94 -3.14 42.19
CA VAL A 51 6.72 -4.23 41.23
C VAL A 51 5.37 -4.06 40.54
N ALA A 52 4.30 -3.79 41.29
CA ALA A 52 2.98 -3.56 40.71
C ALA A 52 2.96 -2.35 39.75
N GLY A 53 3.67 -1.27 40.08
CA GLY A 53 3.83 -0.10 39.20
C GLY A 53 4.60 -0.42 37.90
N ILE A 54 5.67 -1.20 38.00
CA ILE A 54 6.46 -1.65 36.82
C ILE A 54 5.60 -2.58 35.93
N SER A 55 4.92 -3.55 36.54
CA SER A 55 4.02 -4.47 35.82
C SER A 55 2.88 -3.70 35.15
N MET A 56 2.28 -2.72 35.82
CA MET A 56 1.21 -1.91 35.25
C MET A 56 1.70 -1.15 34.01
N LYS A 57 2.89 -0.55 34.07
CA LYS A 57 3.49 0.14 32.92
C LYS A 57 3.73 -0.82 31.74
N GLN A 58 4.28 -2.00 32.01
CA GLN A 58 4.51 -3.02 30.99
C GLN A 58 3.19 -3.48 30.31
N GLU A 59 2.13 -3.68 31.08
CA GLU A 59 0.82 -4.04 30.55
C GLU A 59 0.19 -2.91 29.71
N PHE A 60 0.38 -1.64 30.10
CA PHE A 60 -0.02 -0.49 29.29
C PHE A 60 0.73 -0.43 27.95
N ASP A 61 2.04 -0.67 27.96
CA ASP A 61 2.85 -0.71 26.73
C ASP A 61 2.40 -1.86 25.80
N GLY A 62 2.09 -3.03 26.35
CA GLY A 62 1.53 -4.18 25.63
C GLY A 62 0.15 -3.90 25.03
N LEU A 63 -0.73 -3.27 25.80
CA LEU A 63 -2.05 -2.82 25.34
C LEU A 63 -1.92 -1.82 24.19
N TYR A 64 -1.07 -0.81 24.35
CA TYR A 64 -0.83 0.21 23.33
C TYR A 64 -0.28 -0.38 22.03
N SER A 65 0.65 -1.33 22.13
CA SER A 65 1.17 -2.06 20.98
C SER A 65 0.08 -2.86 20.27
N SER A 66 -0.75 -3.58 21.03
CA SER A 66 -1.85 -4.39 20.47
C SER A 66 -2.89 -3.53 19.73
N VAL A 67 -3.21 -2.35 20.27
CA VAL A 67 -4.10 -1.38 19.62
C VAL A 67 -3.47 -0.80 18.35
N LYS A 68 -2.17 -0.47 18.36
CA LYS A 68 -1.44 -0.03 17.16
C LYS A 68 -1.44 -1.09 16.06
N GLU A 69 -1.22 -2.35 16.42
CA GLU A 69 -1.29 -3.48 15.48
C GLU A 69 -2.70 -3.63 14.90
N LEU A 70 -3.76 -3.41 15.70
CA LEU A 70 -5.14 -3.44 15.23
C LEU A 70 -5.44 -2.31 14.24
N ILE A 71 -4.97 -1.08 14.51
CA ILE A 71 -5.09 0.05 13.58
C ILE A 71 -4.34 -0.27 12.28
N THR A 72 -3.14 -0.84 12.38
CA THR A 72 -2.34 -1.27 11.22
C THR A 72 -3.07 -2.34 10.41
N LEU A 73 -3.70 -3.32 11.07
CA LEU A 73 -4.55 -4.33 10.41
C LEU A 73 -5.73 -3.68 9.69
N SER A 74 -6.40 -2.71 10.32
CA SER A 74 -7.50 -1.97 9.69
C SER A 74 -7.06 -1.21 8.44
N ARG A 75 -5.84 -0.64 8.47
CA ARG A 75 -5.23 0.02 7.31
C ARG A 75 -4.96 -1.00 6.21
N LYS A 76 -4.36 -2.15 6.52
CA LYS A 76 -4.14 -3.24 5.57
C LYS A 76 -5.43 -3.74 4.94
N ILE A 77 -6.51 -3.88 5.72
CA ILE A 77 -7.84 -4.23 5.21
C ILE A 77 -8.31 -3.17 4.23
N LYS A 78 -8.28 -1.89 4.61
CA LYS A 78 -8.68 -0.79 3.70
C LYS A 78 -7.82 -0.72 2.45
N GLU A 79 -6.52 -0.94 2.55
CA GLU A 79 -5.61 -1.04 1.41
C GLU A 79 -5.97 -2.25 0.52
N LEU A 80 -6.36 -3.38 1.08
CA LEU A 80 -6.89 -4.50 0.29
C LEU A 80 -8.21 -4.14 -0.39
N TRP A 81 -9.06 -3.28 0.18
CA TRP A 81 -10.27 -2.80 -0.49
C TRP A 81 -9.98 -1.78 -1.61
N VAL A 82 -8.99 -0.90 -1.40
CA VAL A 82 -8.63 0.18 -2.34
C VAL A 82 -7.72 -0.33 -3.46
N PHE A 83 -6.78 -1.23 -3.14
CA PHE A 83 -5.76 -1.75 -4.05
C PHE A 83 -5.96 -3.24 -4.41
N GLY A 84 -6.92 -3.97 -3.81
CA GLY A 84 -7.05 -5.43 -3.95
C GLY A 84 -8.47 -6.00 -4.18
N ALA A 85 -8.49 -7.24 -4.71
CA ALA A 85 -9.59 -8.18 -5.01
C ALA A 85 -10.87 -7.74 -5.75
N LEU A 86 -11.32 -6.49 -5.69
CA LEU A 86 -12.49 -6.04 -6.48
C LEU A 86 -12.17 -5.79 -7.96
N GLY A 87 -10.89 -5.64 -8.31
CA GLY A 87 -10.45 -5.48 -9.71
C GLY A 87 -10.00 -6.77 -10.40
N GLN A 88 -9.55 -7.79 -9.66
CA GLN A 88 -9.07 -9.06 -10.22
C GLN A 88 -10.20 -10.06 -10.50
N GLN A 89 -11.35 -9.90 -9.85
CA GLN A 89 -12.52 -10.75 -10.08
C GLN A 89 -13.40 -10.29 -11.24
N ASP A 90 -13.06 -9.19 -11.93
CA ASP A 90 -13.69 -8.82 -13.19
C ASP A 90 -12.89 -9.44 -14.35
N PRO A 91 -13.30 -10.61 -14.89
CA PRO A 91 -12.65 -11.22 -16.05
C PRO A 91 -12.68 -10.30 -17.29
N SER A 92 -13.52 -9.25 -17.28
CA SER A 92 -13.55 -8.26 -18.35
C SER A 92 -12.47 -7.18 -18.21
N ARG A 93 -11.80 -7.03 -17.06
CA ARG A 93 -10.80 -5.97 -16.87
C ARG A 93 -9.54 -6.21 -17.71
N ALA A 94 -9.00 -7.43 -17.71
CA ALA A 94 -7.87 -7.78 -18.57
C ALA A 94 -8.22 -7.62 -20.05
N ALA A 95 -9.43 -8.02 -20.45
CA ALA A 95 -9.94 -7.81 -21.80
C ALA A 95 -10.13 -6.31 -22.15
N ARG A 96 -10.58 -5.49 -21.20
CA ARG A 96 -10.70 -4.03 -21.34
C ARG A 96 -9.36 -3.33 -21.40
N GLU A 97 -8.36 -3.82 -20.67
CA GLU A 97 -6.99 -3.29 -20.67
C GLU A 97 -6.33 -3.54 -22.02
N VAL A 98 -6.41 -4.77 -22.53
CA VAL A 98 -5.95 -5.12 -23.89
C VAL A 98 -6.67 -4.31 -24.96
N ARG A 99 -7.99 -4.09 -24.81
CA ARG A 99 -8.75 -3.23 -25.72
C ARG A 99 -8.31 -1.78 -25.65
N THR A 100 -8.14 -1.24 -24.44
CA THR A 100 -7.68 0.14 -24.23
C THR A 100 -6.31 0.34 -24.85
N GLU A 101 -5.38 -0.59 -24.66
CA GLU A 101 -4.04 -0.52 -25.24
C GLU A 101 -4.08 -0.53 -26.77
N ARG A 102 -4.93 -1.38 -27.35
CA ARG A 102 -5.17 -1.41 -28.80
C ARG A 102 -5.77 -0.11 -29.32
N ASP A 103 -6.77 0.43 -28.63
CA ASP A 103 -7.46 1.66 -29.01
C ASP A 103 -6.50 2.86 -28.90
N VAL A 104 -5.66 2.90 -27.85
CA VAL A 104 -4.61 3.92 -27.69
C VAL A 104 -3.58 3.83 -28.81
N ALA A 105 -3.12 2.63 -29.17
CA ALA A 105 -2.19 2.44 -30.28
C ALA A 105 -2.80 2.90 -31.62
N ALA A 106 -4.07 2.58 -31.87
CA ALA A 106 -4.78 3.02 -33.07
C ALA A 106 -4.93 4.54 -33.14
N VAL A 107 -5.28 5.19 -32.02
CA VAL A 107 -5.38 6.65 -31.94
C VAL A 107 -4.01 7.31 -32.12
N ALA A 108 -2.96 6.74 -31.54
CA ALA A 108 -1.59 7.24 -31.72
C ALA A 108 -1.16 7.20 -33.19
N GLU A 109 -1.43 6.10 -33.90
CA GLU A 109 -1.13 5.99 -35.34
C GLU A 109 -1.92 6.99 -36.18
N LEU A 110 -3.21 7.19 -35.89
CA LEU A 110 -4.02 8.20 -36.59
C LEU A 110 -3.48 9.62 -36.35
N LEU A 111 -3.11 9.93 -35.11
CA LEU A 111 -2.55 11.24 -34.75
C LEU A 111 -1.20 11.47 -35.45
N ASN A 112 -0.32 10.47 -35.41
CA ASN A 112 0.98 10.50 -36.11
C ASN A 112 0.79 10.67 -37.62
N GLY A 113 -0.23 10.03 -38.21
CA GLY A 113 -0.56 10.17 -39.63
C GLY A 113 -1.03 11.58 -40.01
N ILE A 114 -1.88 12.20 -39.18
CA ILE A 114 -2.34 13.58 -39.37
C ILE A 114 -1.16 14.55 -39.26
N GLU A 115 -0.31 14.38 -38.24
CA GLU A 115 0.87 15.21 -38.04
C GLU A 115 1.84 15.08 -39.20
N ALA A 116 2.14 13.86 -39.65
CA ALA A 116 2.99 13.59 -40.80
C ALA A 116 2.47 14.25 -42.08
N ALA A 117 1.17 14.15 -42.36
CA ALA A 117 0.56 14.77 -43.53
C ALA A 117 0.69 16.30 -43.48
N ARG A 118 0.42 16.91 -42.32
CA ARG A 118 0.56 18.36 -42.11
C ARG A 118 2.01 18.82 -42.28
N MET A 119 2.96 18.07 -41.72
CA MET A 119 4.39 18.41 -41.79
C MET A 119 4.95 18.25 -43.20
N ARG A 120 4.53 17.24 -43.96
CA ARG A 120 4.88 17.11 -45.38
C ARG A 120 4.36 18.29 -46.20
N ALA A 121 3.09 18.63 -46.05
CA ALA A 121 2.50 19.77 -46.77
C ALA A 121 3.22 21.09 -46.48
N LEU A 122 3.64 21.30 -45.22
CA LEU A 122 4.43 22.47 -44.83
C LEU A 122 5.83 22.45 -45.47
N ALA A 123 6.51 21.30 -45.43
CA ALA A 123 7.85 21.16 -46.01
C ALA A 123 7.81 21.39 -47.53
N GLU A 124 6.88 20.76 -48.25
CA GLU A 124 6.70 20.94 -49.69
C GLU A 124 6.38 22.39 -50.05
N GLY A 125 5.55 23.08 -49.26
CA GLY A 125 5.23 24.50 -49.44
C GLY A 125 6.43 25.45 -49.31
N HIS A 126 7.51 25.00 -48.66
CA HIS A 126 8.75 25.74 -48.49
C HIS A 126 9.95 25.13 -49.27
N GLY A 127 9.68 24.19 -50.18
CA GLY A 127 10.72 23.57 -51.03
C GLY A 127 11.59 22.52 -50.33
N GLY A 128 11.15 22.00 -49.19
CA GLY A 128 11.82 20.93 -48.44
C GLY A 128 11.07 19.59 -48.47
N ALA A 129 11.72 18.54 -47.97
CA ALA A 129 11.12 17.22 -47.76
C ALA A 129 11.09 16.89 -46.26
N TRP A 130 9.97 16.33 -45.78
CA TRP A 130 9.81 15.91 -44.40
C TRP A 130 9.92 14.38 -44.27
N GLU A 131 10.75 13.93 -43.33
CA GLU A 131 10.85 12.52 -42.94
C GLU A 131 10.67 12.36 -41.42
N PRO A 132 10.00 11.28 -40.96
CA PRO A 132 9.85 11.01 -39.54
C PRO A 132 11.20 10.69 -38.89
N LEU A 133 11.48 11.36 -37.77
CA LEU A 133 12.71 11.19 -37.01
C LEU A 133 12.78 9.77 -36.43
N ARG A 134 13.77 8.97 -36.85
CA ARG A 134 13.99 7.66 -36.25
C ARG A 134 14.72 7.82 -34.92
N LYS A 135 14.57 6.84 -34.03
CA LYS A 135 15.25 6.82 -32.73
C LYS A 135 16.78 6.89 -32.86
N GLU A 136 17.31 6.34 -33.94
CA GLU A 136 18.73 6.40 -34.32
C GLU A 136 19.15 7.83 -34.71
N ASP A 137 18.30 8.56 -35.42
CA ASP A 137 18.54 9.96 -35.81
C ASP A 137 18.53 10.88 -34.59
N VAL A 138 17.64 10.61 -33.62
CA VAL A 138 17.60 11.33 -32.34
C VAL A 138 18.89 11.15 -31.55
N GLN A 139 19.41 9.91 -31.49
CA GLN A 139 20.68 9.60 -30.81
C GLN A 139 21.88 10.24 -31.52
N ALA A 140 21.89 10.23 -32.86
CA ALA A 140 22.91 10.89 -33.66
C ALA A 140 22.90 12.42 -33.46
N LEU A 141 21.72 13.04 -33.43
CA LEU A 141 21.54 14.48 -33.18
C LEU A 141 21.95 14.86 -31.75
N GLN A 142 21.65 14.03 -30.75
CA GLN A 142 22.08 14.25 -29.36
C GLN A 142 23.60 14.12 -29.20
N ALA A 143 24.23 13.18 -29.91
CA ALA A 143 25.69 13.01 -29.91
C ALA A 143 26.43 14.17 -30.62
N LEU A 144 25.78 14.81 -31.59
CA LEU A 144 26.28 16.02 -32.27
C LEU A 144 26.09 17.29 -31.42
N ALA A 145 24.97 17.41 -30.69
CA ALA A 145 24.68 18.55 -29.83
C ALA A 145 25.55 18.58 -28.54
N GLY A 146 26.01 17.43 -28.06
CA GLY A 146 26.90 17.34 -26.89
C GLY A 146 28.39 17.62 -27.17
N LYS A 147 28.75 18.04 -28.38
CA LYS A 147 30.14 18.34 -28.81
C LYS A 147 30.44 19.83 -29.01
N GLN A 148 29.56 20.74 -28.58
CA GLN A 148 29.83 22.18 -28.54
C GLN A 148 30.14 22.66 -27.13
#